data_AF-A0A947WEY2-F1
#
_entry.id   AF-A0A947WEY2-F1
#
_cell.length_a   1.000
_cell.length_b   1.000
_cell.length_c   1.000
_cell.angle_alpha   90.00
_cell.angle_beta   90.00
_cell.angle_gamma   90.00
#
_symmetry.space_group_name_H-M   'P 1'
#
loop_
_entity.id
_entity.type
_entity.pdbx_description
1 polymer ?
#
loop_
_entity_poly.entity_id
_entity_poly.type
_entity_poly.pdbx_seq_one_letter_code
_entity_poly.pdbx_strand_id
1 'polypeptide(L)'
;MPHTLDIVDPAVLDKAAARARERNIVLPTLAEMKDPSLVPGRIKERLREVGLWDIDPVNLFRITWKNDPQSGLFNDGNWLEFPPELTGVPARIVGLVGRYFPTGAHKVGAAYGCLVPRLVTGAFDPTAQKAVWPSTGNYCRGGAFDSKL
;
A
#
# COMPACT_ATOMS: atom_id res chain seq x y z
N MET A 1 -17.83 5.28 14.53
CA MET A 1 -17.23 6.53 15.04
C MET A 1 -16.03 6.84 14.17
N PRO A 2 -15.82 8.07 13.68
CA PRO A 2 -14.55 8.40 13.04
C PRO A 2 -13.46 8.27 14.13
N HIS A 3 -12.56 7.32 13.98
CA HIS A 3 -11.35 7.26 14.79
C HIS A 3 -10.43 8.36 14.26
N THR A 4 -10.58 9.57 14.78
CA THR A 4 -9.59 10.63 14.57
C THR A 4 -8.30 10.21 15.25
N LEU A 5 -7.22 10.15 14.48
CA LEU A 5 -5.89 9.95 15.03
C LEU A 5 -5.47 11.28 15.69
N ASP A 6 -5.22 11.25 16.99
CA ASP A 6 -4.69 12.40 17.70
C ASP A 6 -3.21 12.62 17.34
N ILE A 7 -2.82 13.89 17.19
CA ILE A 7 -1.41 14.23 17.00
C ILE A 7 -0.67 14.00 18.32
N VAL A 8 0.35 13.14 18.28
CA VAL A 8 1.18 12.78 19.43
C VAL A 8 2.32 13.78 19.61
N ASP A 9 3.01 14.12 18.51
CA ASP A 9 4.11 15.10 18.52
C ASP A 9 4.09 15.93 17.21
N PRO A 10 3.68 17.20 17.26
CA PRO A 10 3.64 18.07 16.09
C PRO A 10 5.02 18.31 15.46
N ALA A 11 6.09 18.40 16.26
CA ALA A 11 7.43 18.65 15.74
C ALA A 11 7.97 17.43 14.97
N VAL A 12 7.66 16.22 15.44
CA VAL A 12 7.99 14.99 14.70
C VAL A 12 7.16 14.86 13.43
N LEU A 13 5.86 15.22 13.48
CA LEU A 13 5.02 15.25 12.28
C LEU A 13 5.60 16.21 11.22
N ASP A 14 6.02 17.40 11.61
CA ASP A 14 6.64 18.38 10.70
C ASP A 14 7.92 17.83 10.06
N LYS A 15 8.77 17.14 10.84
CA LYS A 15 9.95 16.45 10.29
C LYS A 15 9.57 15.35 9.29
N ALA A 16 8.56 14.55 9.61
CA ALA A 16 8.08 13.49 8.71
C ALA A 16 7.53 14.08 7.40
N ALA A 17 6.74 15.16 7.49
CA ALA A 17 6.23 15.88 6.34
C ALA A 17 7.35 16.52 5.51
N ALA A 18 8.35 17.14 6.16
CA ALA A 18 9.51 17.71 5.49
C ALA A 18 10.32 16.63 4.75
N ARG A 19 10.54 15.47 5.37
CA ARG A 19 11.22 14.33 4.75
C ARG A 19 10.46 13.78 3.54
N ALA A 20 9.14 13.67 3.63
CA ALA A 20 8.31 13.26 2.51
C ALA A 20 8.40 14.25 1.34
N ARG A 21 8.39 15.56 1.63
CA ARG A 21 8.57 16.61 0.60
C ARG A 21 9.95 16.57 -0.05
N GLU A 22 11.03 16.45 0.74
CA GLU A 22 12.41 16.32 0.25
C GLU A 22 12.55 15.18 -0.77
N ARG A 23 11.81 14.09 -0.54
CA ARG A 23 11.84 12.88 -1.36
C ARG A 23 10.72 12.80 -2.41
N ASN A 24 9.90 13.84 -2.54
CA ASN A 24 8.73 13.86 -3.44
C ASN A 24 7.74 12.71 -3.22
N ILE A 25 7.51 12.32 -1.97
CA ILE A 25 6.59 11.25 -1.60
C ILE A 25 5.22 11.82 -1.26
N VAL A 26 4.20 11.22 -1.84
CA VAL A 26 2.80 11.45 -1.45
C VAL A 26 2.26 10.14 -0.91
N LEU A 27 1.74 10.18 0.32
CA LEU A 27 1.14 9.02 0.97
C LEU A 27 -0.33 8.90 0.55
N PRO A 28 -0.81 7.73 0.09
CA PRO A 28 -2.23 7.50 -0.11
C PRO A 28 -2.96 7.46 1.23
N THR A 29 -4.19 7.96 1.24
CA THR A 29 -5.12 7.73 2.32
C THR A 29 -5.63 6.28 2.28
N LEU A 30 -6.06 5.75 3.42
CA LEU A 30 -6.71 4.43 3.47
C LEU A 30 -8.00 4.40 2.63
N ALA A 31 -8.66 5.54 2.46
CA ALA A 31 -9.83 5.67 1.60
C ALA A 31 -9.47 5.49 0.12
N GLU A 32 -8.40 6.12 -0.37
CA GLU A 32 -7.90 5.94 -1.73
C GLU A 32 -7.39 4.52 -1.98
N MET A 33 -6.77 3.87 -0.99
CA MET A 33 -6.34 2.47 -1.10
C MET A 33 -7.53 1.51 -1.25
N LYS A 34 -8.62 1.78 -0.50
CA LYS A 34 -9.87 1.01 -0.57
C LYS A 34 -10.63 1.27 -1.87
N ASP A 35 -10.68 2.53 -2.30
CA ASP A 35 -11.35 2.98 -3.50
C ASP A 35 -10.40 3.81 -4.39
N PRO A 36 -9.73 3.15 -5.35
CA PRO A 36 -8.81 3.82 -6.26
C PRO A 36 -9.47 4.84 -7.20
N SER A 37 -10.80 4.90 -7.26
CA SER A 37 -11.50 5.96 -7.99
C SER A 37 -11.18 7.33 -7.40
N LEU A 38 -10.96 7.41 -6.08
CA LEU A 38 -10.60 8.62 -5.33
C LEU A 38 -9.18 9.10 -5.58
N VAL A 39 -8.31 8.27 -6.17
CA VAL A 39 -6.91 8.62 -6.44
C VAL A 39 -6.85 9.79 -7.44
N PRO A 40 -6.08 10.86 -7.16
CA PRO A 40 -5.99 12.03 -8.03
C PRO A 40 -5.52 11.70 -9.45
N GLY A 41 -6.03 12.43 -10.45
CA GLY A 41 -5.68 12.25 -11.86
C GLY A 41 -4.17 12.26 -12.12
N ARG A 42 -3.45 13.24 -11.55
CA ARG A 42 -1.99 13.35 -11.65
C ARG A 42 -1.23 12.10 -11.17
N ILE A 43 -1.76 11.41 -10.16
CA ILE A 43 -1.16 10.17 -9.63
C ILE A 43 -1.43 9.02 -10.61
N LYS A 44 -2.65 8.92 -11.15
CA LYS A 44 -3.00 7.94 -12.18
C LYS A 44 -2.15 8.13 -13.45
N GLU A 45 -1.90 9.36 -13.87
CA GLU A 45 -1.01 9.67 -14.99
C GLU A 45 0.42 9.17 -14.72
N ARG A 46 0.98 9.52 -13.55
CA ARG A 46 2.32 9.06 -13.16
C ARG A 46 2.42 7.54 -13.05
N LEU A 47 1.38 6.86 -12.58
CA LEU A 47 1.34 5.40 -12.48
C LEU A 47 1.49 4.71 -13.85
N ARG A 48 1.04 5.33 -14.94
CA ARG A 48 1.21 4.77 -16.30
C ARG A 48 2.68 4.69 -16.73
N GLU A 49 3.53 5.54 -16.16
CA GLU A 49 4.97 5.60 -16.47
C GLU A 49 5.81 4.64 -15.62
N VAL A 50 5.22 4.05 -14.58
CA VAL A 50 5.91 3.26 -13.56
C VAL A 50 5.40 1.82 -13.57
N GLY A 51 6.32 0.86 -13.63
CA GLY A 51 6.02 -0.57 -13.55
C GLY A 51 5.43 -0.97 -12.19
N LEU A 52 4.62 -2.03 -12.17
CA LEU A 52 3.90 -2.46 -10.95
C LEU A 52 4.84 -2.73 -9.76
N TRP A 53 6.06 -3.19 -10.04
CA TRP A 53 7.03 -3.60 -9.01
C TRP A 53 8.27 -2.70 -8.95
N ASP A 54 8.24 -1.58 -9.64
CA ASP A 54 9.33 -0.59 -9.56
C ASP A 54 9.36 0.04 -8.17
N ILE A 55 10.56 0.38 -7.70
CA ILE A 55 10.74 1.06 -6.42
C ILE A 55 10.58 2.57 -6.66
N ASP A 56 9.33 3.00 -6.78
CA ASP A 56 8.92 4.40 -6.93
C ASP A 56 7.83 4.76 -5.89
N PRO A 57 7.90 5.93 -5.23
CA PRO A 57 6.90 6.34 -4.24
C PRO A 57 5.44 6.30 -4.71
N VAL A 58 5.18 6.52 -6.00
CA VAL A 58 3.81 6.50 -6.54
C VAL A 58 3.17 5.12 -6.40
N ASN A 59 3.97 4.05 -6.33
CA ASN A 59 3.46 2.68 -6.15
C ASN A 59 2.83 2.45 -4.77
N LEU A 60 2.93 3.37 -3.81
CA LEU A 60 2.11 3.33 -2.59
C LEU A 60 0.61 3.32 -2.91
N PHE A 61 0.18 4.04 -3.95
CA PHE A 61 -1.22 4.05 -4.39
C PHE A 61 -1.67 2.71 -5.00
N ARG A 62 -0.73 1.82 -5.33
CA ARG A 62 -1.01 0.43 -5.77
C ARG A 62 -1.09 -0.55 -4.60
N ILE A 63 -1.08 -0.10 -3.33
CA ILE A 63 -1.36 -0.96 -2.19
C ILE A 63 -2.88 -1.22 -2.12
N THR A 64 -3.38 -2.01 -3.07
CA THR A 64 -4.80 -2.32 -3.25
C THR A 64 -4.99 -3.63 -4.03
N TRP A 65 -6.14 -4.28 -3.84
CA TRP A 65 -6.50 -5.52 -4.58
C TRP A 65 -6.89 -5.27 -6.03
N LYS A 66 -7.08 -4.00 -6.38
CA LYS A 66 -7.67 -3.52 -7.63
C LYS A 66 -6.63 -3.16 -8.69
N ASN A 67 -5.37 -3.57 -8.56
CA ASN A 67 -4.38 -3.26 -9.61
C ASN A 67 -4.68 -4.03 -10.88
N ASP A 68 -4.76 -3.33 -12.01
CA ASP A 68 -4.90 -3.95 -13.31
C ASP A 68 -3.52 -4.19 -13.94
N PRO A 69 -3.09 -5.45 -14.10
CA PRO A 69 -1.80 -5.76 -14.72
C PRO A 69 -1.74 -5.40 -16.21
N GLN A 70 -2.88 -5.20 -16.88
CA GLN A 70 -2.92 -4.87 -18.31
C GLN A 70 -2.77 -3.36 -18.54
N SER A 71 -3.59 -2.54 -17.88
CA SER A 71 -3.51 -1.08 -18.03
C SER A 71 -2.47 -0.40 -17.15
N GLY A 72 -1.98 -1.08 -16.11
CA GLY A 72 -1.15 -0.47 -15.07
C GLY A 72 -1.92 0.44 -14.10
N LEU A 73 -3.24 0.56 -14.27
CA LEU A 73 -4.11 1.34 -13.40
C LEU A 73 -4.93 0.42 -12.50
N PHE A 74 -6.23 0.67 -12.40
CA PHE A 74 -7.11 0.00 -11.46
C PHE A 74 -8.31 -0.64 -12.16
N ASN A 75 -8.72 -1.82 -11.68
CA ASN A 75 -9.91 -2.58 -12.06
C ASN A 75 -10.82 -2.82 -10.84
N ASP A 76 -11.81 -3.71 -10.96
CA ASP A 76 -12.74 -4.04 -9.88
C ASP A 76 -12.17 -5.01 -8.85
N GLY A 77 -11.00 -5.58 -9.11
CA GLY A 77 -10.35 -6.60 -8.30
C GLY A 77 -9.79 -7.74 -9.14
N ASN A 78 -8.98 -8.58 -8.52
CA ASN A 78 -8.39 -9.75 -9.17
C ASN A 78 -8.75 -11.01 -8.38
N TRP A 79 -9.44 -11.94 -9.01
CA TRP A 79 -9.81 -13.22 -8.41
C TRP A 79 -9.84 -14.35 -9.42
N LEU A 80 -9.75 -15.58 -8.91
CA LEU A 80 -9.96 -16.81 -9.65
C LEU A 80 -11.11 -17.56 -8.99
N GLU A 81 -12.03 -18.07 -9.80
CA GLU A 81 -13.07 -18.98 -9.34
C GLU A 81 -12.63 -20.42 -9.63
N PHE A 82 -12.70 -21.28 -8.61
CA PHE A 82 -12.27 -22.66 -8.73
C PHE A 82 -13.48 -23.55 -9.06
N PRO A 83 -13.45 -24.30 -10.17
CA PRO A 83 -14.59 -25.09 -10.59
C PRO A 83 -14.82 -26.31 -9.68
N PRO A 84 -16.06 -26.78 -9.50
CA PRO A 84 -16.37 -28.02 -8.77
C PRO A 84 -15.59 -29.24 -9.29
N GLU A 85 -15.32 -29.30 -10.60
CA GLU A 85 -14.54 -30.38 -11.24
C GLU A 85 -13.09 -30.45 -10.72
N LEU A 86 -12.55 -29.34 -10.22
CA LEU A 86 -11.23 -29.28 -9.60
C LEU A 86 -11.29 -29.45 -8.07
N THR A 87 -12.32 -28.88 -7.43
CA THR A 87 -12.40 -28.80 -5.96
C THR A 87 -13.09 -29.99 -5.32
N GLY A 88 -13.92 -30.72 -6.09
CA GLY A 88 -14.67 -31.89 -5.61
C GLY A 88 -15.84 -31.56 -4.67
N VAL A 89 -16.21 -30.29 -4.51
CA VAL A 89 -17.27 -29.85 -3.60
C VAL A 89 -18.28 -28.93 -4.29
N PRO A 90 -19.56 -28.91 -3.85
CA PRO A 90 -20.58 -28.02 -4.42
C PRO A 90 -20.42 -26.55 -3.96
N ALA A 91 -19.53 -26.28 -3.01
CA ALA A 91 -19.30 -24.93 -2.50
C ALA A 91 -18.56 -24.07 -3.54
N ARG A 92 -19.03 -22.83 -3.75
CA ARG A 92 -18.35 -21.85 -4.60
C ARG A 92 -17.08 -21.36 -3.91
N ILE A 93 -15.92 -21.62 -4.51
CA ILE A 93 -14.61 -21.25 -3.96
C ILE A 93 -13.98 -20.18 -4.85
N VAL A 94 -13.62 -19.05 -4.24
CA VAL A 94 -12.96 -17.92 -4.91
C VAL A 94 -11.63 -17.62 -4.23
N GLY A 95 -10.56 -17.51 -5.02
CA GLY A 95 -9.24 -17.10 -4.57
C GLY A 95 -8.92 -15.67 -4.99
N LEU A 96 -8.65 -14.80 -4.03
CA LEU A 96 -8.20 -13.43 -4.30
C LEU A 96 -6.73 -13.44 -4.74
N VAL A 97 -6.40 -12.66 -5.78
CA VAL A 97 -5.08 -12.65 -6.39
C VAL A 97 -4.24 -11.50 -5.82
N GLY A 98 -3.32 -11.83 -4.91
CA GLY A 98 -2.46 -10.86 -4.22
C GLY A 98 -1.13 -10.55 -4.92
N ARG A 99 -0.90 -11.07 -6.14
CA ARG A 99 0.41 -10.97 -6.83
C ARG A 99 0.69 -9.61 -7.48
N TYR A 100 -0.34 -8.78 -7.68
CA TYR A 100 -0.24 -7.50 -8.38
C TYR A 100 0.00 -6.31 -7.44
N PHE A 101 0.28 -6.57 -6.16
CA PHE A 101 0.74 -5.54 -5.24
C PHE A 101 2.20 -5.15 -5.56
N PRO A 102 2.68 -3.97 -5.10
CA PRO A 102 4.02 -3.45 -5.40
C PRO A 102 5.19 -4.39 -5.06
N THR A 103 5.00 -5.28 -4.10
CA THR A 103 5.99 -6.29 -3.70
C THR A 103 5.64 -7.70 -4.16
N GLY A 104 4.74 -7.85 -5.13
CA GLY A 104 4.26 -9.15 -5.56
C GLY A 104 3.42 -9.90 -4.51
N ALA A 105 3.08 -9.25 -3.39
CA ALA A 105 2.33 -9.84 -2.30
C ALA A 105 1.51 -8.79 -1.53
N HIS A 106 0.30 -9.17 -1.10
CA HIS A 106 -0.63 -8.30 -0.38
C HIS A 106 -0.17 -7.85 1.02
N LYS A 107 0.85 -8.51 1.61
CA LYS A 107 1.33 -8.19 2.97
C LYS A 107 1.96 -6.78 3.08
N VAL A 108 2.27 -6.13 1.97
CA VAL A 108 2.66 -4.70 1.96
C VAL A 108 1.58 -3.81 2.55
N GLY A 109 0.29 -4.10 2.33
CA GLY A 109 -0.78 -3.31 2.95
C GLY A 109 -0.82 -3.40 4.47
N ALA A 110 -0.45 -4.56 5.04
CA ALA A 110 -0.37 -4.72 6.48
C ALA A 110 0.82 -3.94 7.08
N ALA A 111 1.95 -3.89 6.38
CA ALA A 111 3.10 -3.11 6.83
C ALA A 111 2.81 -1.60 6.77
N TYR A 112 2.25 -1.13 5.64
CA TYR A 112 1.82 0.24 5.46
C TYR A 112 0.81 0.67 6.53
N GLY A 113 -0.21 -0.14 6.79
CA GLY A 113 -1.23 0.12 7.80
C GLY A 113 -0.68 0.24 9.22
N CYS A 114 0.44 -0.41 9.53
CA CYS A 114 1.14 -0.26 10.82
C CYS A 114 2.01 1.01 10.88
N LEU A 115 2.59 1.44 9.76
CA LEU A 115 3.51 2.57 9.70
C LEU A 115 2.81 3.91 9.54
N VAL A 116 1.86 4.01 8.60
CA VAL A 116 1.24 5.29 8.22
C VAL A 116 0.59 6.02 9.40
N PRO A 117 -0.14 5.37 10.34
CA PRO A 117 -0.74 6.09 11.47
C PRO A 117 0.32 6.72 12.37
N ARG A 118 1.48 6.08 12.52
CA ARG A 118 2.57 6.61 13.36
C ARG A 118 3.30 7.76 12.69
N LEU A 119 3.46 7.71 11.37
CA LEU A 119 4.02 8.81 10.59
C LEU A 119 3.14 10.06 10.66
N VAL A 120 1.83 9.91 10.40
CA VAL A 120 0.91 11.06 10.29
C VAL A 120 0.48 11.65 11.64
N THR A 121 0.83 11.00 12.75
CA THR A 121 0.59 11.51 14.12
C THR A 121 1.84 12.04 14.80
N GLY A 122 3.03 11.86 14.21
CA GLY A 122 4.30 12.19 14.86
C GLY A 122 4.77 11.17 15.90
N ALA A 123 4.12 10.00 16.02
CA ALA A 123 4.57 8.93 16.91
C ALA A 123 5.82 8.19 16.40
N PHE A 124 6.25 8.45 15.15
CA PHE A 124 7.46 7.88 14.56
C PHE A 124 8.27 8.98 13.84
N ASP A 125 9.53 9.17 14.24
CA ASP A 125 10.46 10.13 13.61
C ASP A 125 11.31 9.41 12.54
N PRO A 126 11.02 9.57 11.23
CA PRO A 126 11.77 8.90 10.16
C PRO A 126 13.21 9.40 10.00
N THR A 127 13.60 10.49 10.68
CA THR A 127 14.96 11.04 10.65
C THR A 127 15.86 10.42 11.72
N ALA A 128 15.28 9.96 12.84
CA ALA A 128 16.01 9.42 13.97
C ALA A 128 15.75 7.92 14.22
N GLN A 129 14.58 7.41 13.83
CA GLN A 129 14.15 6.04 14.11
C GLN A 129 14.21 5.15 12.86
N LYS A 130 14.25 3.83 13.09
CA LYS A 130 14.22 2.81 12.05
C LYS A 130 13.09 1.82 12.33
N ALA A 131 12.27 1.54 11.32
CA ALA A 131 11.25 0.51 11.41
C ALA A 131 11.89 -0.88 11.25
N VAL A 132 11.48 -1.84 12.08
CA VAL A 132 11.95 -3.22 12.05
C VAL A 132 10.77 -4.13 11.72
N TRP A 133 10.97 -5.04 10.76
CA TRP A 133 9.90 -5.84 10.16
C TRP A 133 10.16 -7.36 10.28
N PRO A 134 10.06 -7.94 11.49
CA PRO A 134 10.31 -9.38 11.69
C PRO A 134 9.25 -10.22 10.93
N SER A 135 9.70 -11.13 10.07
CA SER A 135 8.81 -11.94 9.23
C SER A 135 9.54 -13.13 8.60
N THR A 136 8.76 -14.11 8.14
CA THR A 136 9.22 -15.19 7.25
C THR A 136 9.36 -14.76 5.78
N GLY A 137 9.07 -13.50 5.42
CA GLY A 137 9.31 -12.99 4.07
C GLY A 137 8.44 -11.79 3.69
N ASN A 138 7.24 -12.04 3.16
CA ASN A 138 6.41 -11.01 2.48
C ASN A 138 6.09 -9.77 3.33
N TYR A 139 5.96 -9.90 4.67
CA TYR A 139 5.74 -8.73 5.52
C TYR A 139 7.01 -7.89 5.67
N CYS A 140 8.19 -8.52 5.78
CA CYS A 140 9.49 -7.83 5.76
C CYS A 140 9.72 -7.14 4.41
N ARG A 141 9.43 -7.83 3.29
CA ARG A 141 9.53 -7.23 1.95
C ARG A 141 8.61 -6.01 1.79
N GLY A 142 7.36 -6.12 2.28
CA GLY A 142 6.41 -5.01 2.34
C GLY A 142 6.93 -3.83 3.15
N GLY A 143 7.34 -4.09 4.39
CA GLY A 143 7.88 -3.04 5.27
C GLY A 143 9.15 -2.39 4.74
N ALA A 144 10.05 -3.16 4.11
CA ALA A 144 11.23 -2.62 3.44
C ALA A 144 10.85 -1.72 2.26
N PHE A 145 9.84 -2.09 1.46
CA PHE A 145 9.29 -1.24 0.40
C PHE A 145 8.70 0.05 0.97
N ASP A 146 7.82 -0.05 1.98
CA ASP A 146 7.18 1.11 2.62
C ASP A 146 8.19 2.06 3.30
N SER A 147 9.32 1.53 3.77
CA SER A 147 10.37 2.30 4.49
C SER A 147 11.48 2.85 3.59
N LYS A 148 11.62 2.34 2.36
CA LYS A 148 12.68 2.76 1.44
C LYS A 148 12.41 4.15 0.86
N LEU A 149 11.13 4.43 0.65
CA LEU A 149 10.61 5.63 0.04
C LEU A 149 10.93 6.83 0.93
#